data_AF-A0A0S4NQ39-F1
#
_entry.id   AF-A0A0S4NQ39-F1
#
_cell.length_a   1.000
_cell.length_b   1.000
_cell.length_c   1.000
_cell.angle_alpha   90.00
_cell.angle_beta   90.00
_cell.angle_gamma   90.00
#
_symmetry.space_group_name_H-M   'P 1'
#
loop_
_entity.id
_entity.type
_entity.pdbx_description
1 polymer ?
#
loop_
_entity_poly.entity_id
_entity_poly.type
_entity_poly.pdbx_seq_one_letter_code
_entity_poly.pdbx_strand_id
1 'polypeptide(L)'
;MRLRGYVLKQIRRKRGLSQTALAEGICTQATISLMEKQNRLPKMDILTAICERLNISSDRIVENEVSGINETFNQIVDNLISRNFEDASALLKKVHVKNLESDFDKQRYYYLVGMVQVENNQIDEAIFNFELVLTQFATTSANIYLAMTTAGMALAYLKRGDKERAARLTNRSVKLIDNRKLIGSLHQWASIDCQIAELYLQLEDPDNAIEVANKGIELCREHDSLFLLDELYLCIGRSYILKNDKEEAKKALKIAESLSIARNGSVAEDTILLELKNLEI
;
A
#
# COMPACT_ATOMS: atom_id res chain seq x y z
N MET A 1 -4.26 -19.21 -11.39
CA MET A 1 -5.71 -18.97 -11.16
C MET A 1 -6.37 -20.33 -11.08
N ARG A 2 -7.12 -20.60 -10.01
CA ARG A 2 -7.72 -21.89 -9.70
C ARG A 2 -9.22 -21.74 -9.56
N LEU A 3 -10.00 -22.52 -10.31
CA LEU A 3 -11.45 -22.55 -10.17
C LEU A 3 -11.85 -23.40 -8.95
N ARG A 4 -12.74 -22.88 -8.11
CA ARG A 4 -13.43 -23.62 -7.05
C ARG A 4 -14.72 -24.23 -7.62
N GLY A 5 -14.57 -25.33 -8.35
CA GLY A 5 -15.69 -26.03 -9.00
C GLY A 5 -16.82 -26.42 -8.03
N TYR A 6 -16.46 -26.79 -6.80
CA TYR A 6 -17.45 -27.11 -5.76
C TYR A 6 -18.29 -25.88 -5.35
N VAL A 7 -17.70 -24.69 -5.23
CA VAL A 7 -18.41 -23.46 -4.85
C VAL A 7 -19.37 -23.06 -5.96
N LEU A 8 -18.93 -23.12 -7.23
CA LEU A 8 -19.79 -22.92 -8.39
C LEU A 8 -21.02 -23.84 -8.35
N LYS A 9 -20.80 -25.14 -8.08
CA LYS A 9 -21.87 -26.14 -7.95
C LYS A 9 -22.86 -25.80 -6.84
N GLN A 10 -22.38 -25.36 -5.69
CA GLN A 10 -23.23 -24.96 -4.56
C GLN A 10 -24.07 -23.74 -4.90
N ILE A 11 -23.47 -22.71 -5.50
CA ILE A 11 -24.19 -21.49 -5.91
C ILE A 11 -25.25 -21.83 -6.95
N ARG A 12 -24.91 -22.59 -8.00
CA ARG A 12 -25.87 -23.00 -9.04
C ARG A 12 -27.07 -23.73 -8.44
N ARG A 13 -26.83 -24.67 -7.51
CA ARG A 13 -27.89 -25.42 -6.82
C ARG A 13 -28.75 -24.52 -5.94
N LYS A 14 -28.15 -23.58 -5.20
CA LYS A 14 -28.89 -22.59 -4.41
C LYS A 14 -29.78 -21.68 -5.29
N ARG A 15 -29.39 -21.46 -6.54
CA ARG A 15 -30.17 -20.74 -7.55
C ARG A 15 -31.20 -21.63 -8.28
N GLY A 16 -31.32 -22.91 -7.93
CA GLY A 16 -32.29 -23.83 -8.54
C GLY A 16 -31.98 -24.24 -9.98
N LEU A 17 -30.77 -23.95 -10.50
CA LEU A 17 -30.42 -24.20 -11.90
C LEU A 17 -29.84 -25.61 -12.11
N SER A 18 -30.22 -26.27 -13.20
CA SER A 18 -29.51 -27.45 -13.71
C SER A 18 -28.21 -27.04 -14.42
N GLN A 19 -27.30 -27.98 -14.69
CA GLN A 19 -26.08 -27.66 -15.46
C GLN A 19 -26.42 -27.26 -16.91
N THR A 20 -27.47 -27.85 -17.49
CA THR A 20 -27.97 -27.48 -18.82
C THR A 20 -28.52 -26.06 -18.83
N ALA A 21 -29.35 -25.69 -17.84
CA ALA A 21 -29.91 -24.35 -17.72
C ALA A 21 -28.82 -23.29 -17.48
N LEU A 22 -27.79 -23.61 -16.68
CA LEU A 22 -26.66 -22.68 -16.51
C LEU A 22 -25.87 -22.53 -17.82
N ALA A 23 -25.73 -23.58 -18.63
CA ALA A 23 -24.95 -23.58 -19.87
C ALA A 23 -25.66 -22.89 -21.05
N GLU A 24 -26.99 -22.83 -21.04
CA GLU A 24 -27.82 -22.43 -22.19
C GLU A 24 -27.41 -21.09 -22.81
N GLY A 25 -27.07 -21.06 -24.10
CA GLY A 25 -26.64 -19.83 -24.78
C GLY A 25 -25.27 -19.28 -24.34
N ILE A 26 -24.51 -19.99 -23.49
CA ILE A 26 -23.15 -19.64 -23.07
C ILE A 26 -22.14 -20.70 -23.52
N CYS A 27 -22.36 -21.96 -23.16
CA CYS A 27 -21.44 -23.07 -23.44
C CYS A 27 -22.18 -24.42 -23.43
N THR A 28 -21.44 -25.53 -23.49
CA THR A 28 -22.05 -26.86 -23.39
C THR A 28 -22.22 -27.28 -21.92
N GLN A 29 -23.20 -28.13 -21.64
CA GLN A 29 -23.37 -28.72 -20.29
C GLN A 29 -22.11 -29.48 -19.84
N ALA A 30 -21.38 -30.09 -20.78
CA ALA A 30 -20.11 -30.74 -20.50
C ALA A 30 -19.07 -29.77 -19.94
N THR A 31 -19.00 -28.53 -20.45
CA THR A 31 -18.12 -27.48 -19.92
C THR A 31 -18.44 -27.15 -18.46
N ILE A 32 -19.72 -26.98 -18.12
CA ILE A 32 -20.14 -26.77 -16.72
C ILE A 32 -19.77 -27.97 -15.83
N SER A 33 -19.95 -29.20 -16.34
CA SER A 33 -19.56 -30.42 -15.62
C SER A 33 -18.05 -30.48 -15.36
N LEU A 34 -17.21 -30.13 -16.34
CA LEU A 34 -15.76 -30.06 -16.21
C LEU A 34 -15.34 -28.97 -15.21
N MET A 35 -15.98 -27.80 -15.26
CA MET A 35 -15.77 -26.73 -14.30
C MET A 35 -16.08 -27.19 -12.87
N GLU A 36 -17.24 -27.82 -12.65
CA GLU A 36 -17.69 -28.23 -11.31
C GLU A 36 -16.93 -29.43 -10.73
N LYS A 37 -16.58 -30.42 -11.57
CA LYS A 37 -15.98 -31.69 -11.12
C LYS A 37 -14.45 -31.69 -11.17
N GLN A 38 -13.87 -31.04 -12.18
CA GLN A 38 -12.44 -31.11 -12.45
C GLN A 38 -11.74 -29.77 -12.22
N ASN A 39 -12.43 -28.75 -11.69
CA ASN A 39 -11.90 -27.40 -11.48
C ASN A 39 -11.30 -26.80 -12.76
N ARG A 40 -11.78 -27.20 -13.93
CA ARG A 40 -11.26 -26.74 -15.21
C ARG A 40 -11.71 -25.32 -15.47
N LEU A 41 -10.77 -24.39 -15.55
CA LEU A 41 -11.06 -22.99 -15.89
C LEU A 41 -11.48 -22.90 -17.37
N PRO A 42 -12.61 -22.24 -17.69
CA PRO A 42 -13.01 -22.01 -19.08
C PRO A 42 -12.26 -20.79 -19.64
N LYS A 43 -12.57 -20.40 -20.88
CA LYS A 43 -12.16 -19.09 -21.42
C LYS A 43 -12.85 -17.96 -20.65
N MET A 44 -12.25 -16.77 -20.65
CA MET A 44 -12.70 -15.63 -19.82
C MET A 44 -14.09 -15.12 -20.18
N ASP A 45 -14.43 -15.09 -21.47
CA ASP A 45 -15.78 -14.80 -21.98
C ASP A 45 -16.84 -15.73 -21.37
N ILE A 46 -16.58 -17.03 -21.34
CA ILE A 46 -17.48 -18.03 -20.72
C ILE A 46 -17.54 -17.84 -19.20
N LEU A 47 -16.42 -17.58 -18.54
CA LEU A 47 -16.37 -17.35 -17.10
C LEU A 47 -17.23 -16.14 -16.71
N THR A 48 -17.06 -15.02 -17.41
CA THR A 48 -17.81 -13.77 -17.17
C THR A 48 -19.31 -14.00 -17.36
N ALA A 49 -19.73 -14.60 -18.48
CA ALA A 49 -21.14 -14.88 -18.75
C ALA A 49 -21.79 -15.80 -17.71
N ILE A 50 -21.05 -16.80 -17.19
CA ILE A 50 -21.53 -17.66 -16.09
C ILE A 50 -21.68 -16.87 -14.80
N CYS A 51 -20.70 -16.02 -14.47
CA CYS A 51 -20.72 -15.18 -13.27
C CYS A 51 -21.90 -14.19 -13.29
N GLU A 52 -22.13 -13.55 -14.44
CA GLU A 52 -23.27 -12.66 -14.67
C GLU A 52 -24.61 -13.40 -14.49
N ARG A 53 -24.77 -14.58 -15.10
CA ARG A 53 -26.01 -15.37 -14.97
C ARG A 53 -26.29 -15.80 -13.53
N LEU A 54 -25.26 -16.09 -12.75
CA LEU A 54 -25.39 -16.45 -11.34
C LEU A 54 -25.46 -15.21 -10.43
N ASN A 55 -25.27 -14.02 -10.99
CA ASN A 55 -25.13 -12.74 -10.33
C ASN A 55 -24.12 -12.80 -9.18
N ILE A 56 -22.87 -13.13 -9.53
CA ILE A 56 -21.72 -13.22 -8.62
C ILE A 56 -20.48 -12.58 -9.27
N SER A 57 -19.53 -12.10 -8.45
CA SER A 57 -18.17 -11.79 -8.93
C SER A 57 -17.41 -13.10 -9.21
N SER A 58 -16.50 -13.05 -10.19
CA SER A 58 -15.58 -14.14 -10.52
C SER A 58 -14.71 -14.56 -9.33
N ASP A 59 -14.32 -13.62 -8.45
CA ASP A 59 -13.52 -13.89 -7.25
C ASP A 59 -14.18 -14.89 -6.28
N ARG A 60 -15.52 -15.01 -6.35
CA ARG A 60 -16.28 -15.94 -5.52
C ARG A 60 -16.02 -17.40 -5.90
N ILE A 61 -15.72 -17.67 -7.17
CA ILE A 61 -15.51 -19.02 -7.70
C ILE A 61 -14.12 -19.24 -8.27
N VAL A 62 -13.32 -18.20 -8.46
CA VAL A 62 -11.92 -18.29 -8.87
C VAL A 62 -11.04 -17.82 -7.72
N GLU A 63 -10.18 -18.70 -7.24
CA GLU A 63 -9.04 -18.33 -6.42
C GLU A 63 -7.92 -17.89 -7.34
N ASN A 64 -7.51 -16.65 -7.23
CA ASN A 64 -6.19 -16.29 -7.72
C ASN A 64 -5.17 -16.99 -6.81
N GLU A 65 -4.32 -17.87 -7.33
CA GLU A 65 -3.14 -18.38 -6.59
C GLU A 65 -2.21 -17.24 -6.13
N VAL A 66 -2.45 -16.03 -6.66
CA VAL A 66 -1.87 -14.75 -6.25
C VAL A 66 -2.37 -14.28 -4.86
N SER A 67 -3.37 -14.93 -4.24
CA SER A 67 -3.92 -14.46 -2.96
C SER A 67 -2.98 -14.69 -1.78
N GLY A 68 -2.03 -15.64 -1.84
CA GLY A 68 -1.07 -15.84 -0.75
C GLY A 68 -0.10 -14.67 -0.62
N ILE A 69 0.56 -14.31 -1.73
CA ILE A 69 1.64 -13.33 -1.69
C ILE A 69 1.13 -11.89 -1.54
N ASN A 70 0.03 -11.52 -2.20
CA ASN A 70 -0.57 -10.20 -2.04
C ASN A 70 -1.06 -9.98 -0.60
N GLU A 71 -1.73 -10.97 -0.01
CA GLU A 71 -2.16 -10.91 1.38
C GLU A 71 -0.95 -10.82 2.33
N THR A 72 0.10 -11.61 2.07
CA THR A 72 1.34 -11.54 2.85
C THR A 72 1.98 -10.16 2.76
N PHE A 73 2.04 -9.55 1.58
CA PHE A 73 2.55 -8.20 1.40
C PHE A 73 1.68 -7.15 2.09
N ASN A 74 0.36 -7.26 2.02
CA ASN A 74 -0.54 -6.36 2.74
C ASN A 74 -0.31 -6.46 4.25
N GLN A 75 -0.20 -7.67 4.81
CA GLN A 75 0.12 -7.87 6.22
C GLN A 75 1.48 -7.29 6.62
N ILE A 76 2.50 -7.39 5.75
CA ILE A 76 3.79 -6.75 5.99
C ILE A 76 3.64 -5.23 6.02
N VAL A 77 2.88 -4.65 5.08
CA VAL A 77 2.59 -3.20 5.03
C VAL A 77 1.84 -2.75 6.29
N ASP A 78 0.82 -3.49 6.72
CA ASP A 78 0.04 -3.17 7.93
C ASP A 78 0.92 -3.19 9.18
N ASN A 79 1.85 -4.16 9.27
CA ASN A 79 2.82 -4.23 10.37
C ASN A 79 3.84 -3.08 10.30
N LEU A 80 4.29 -2.68 9.11
CA LEU A 80 5.17 -1.51 8.94
C LEU A 80 4.47 -0.22 9.41
N ILE A 81 3.22 -0.01 9.00
CA ILE A 81 2.41 1.16 9.40
C ILE A 81 2.18 1.15 10.91
N SER A 82 1.87 -0.01 11.48
CA SER A 82 1.66 -0.17 12.93
C SER A 82 2.96 -0.18 13.74
N ARG A 83 4.12 0.02 13.08
CA ARG A 83 5.48 -0.03 13.67
C ARG A 83 5.84 -1.36 14.34
N ASN A 84 5.18 -2.44 13.96
CA ASN A 84 5.47 -3.82 14.36
C ASN A 84 6.56 -4.42 13.46
N PHE A 85 7.77 -3.87 13.54
CA PHE A 85 8.86 -4.21 12.61
C PHE A 85 9.35 -5.65 12.75
N GLU A 86 9.25 -6.23 13.94
CA GLU A 86 9.62 -7.63 14.20
C GLU A 86 8.70 -8.60 13.45
N ASP A 87 7.39 -8.35 13.50
CA ASP A 87 6.38 -9.15 12.78
C ASP A 87 6.50 -8.98 11.27
N ALA A 88 6.72 -7.75 10.79
CA ALA A 88 7.01 -7.48 9.38
C ALA A 88 8.26 -8.27 8.90
N SER A 89 9.32 -8.29 9.70
CA SER A 89 10.55 -9.06 9.43
C SER A 89 10.28 -10.58 9.43
N ALA A 90 9.48 -11.07 10.38
CA ALA A 90 9.12 -12.48 10.46
C ALA A 90 8.28 -12.95 9.27
N LEU A 91 7.36 -12.11 8.79
CA LEU A 91 6.57 -12.38 7.57
C LEU A 91 7.46 -12.37 6.32
N LEU A 92 8.35 -11.39 6.17
CA LEU A 92 9.28 -11.33 5.04
C LEU A 92 10.16 -12.58 4.93
N LYS A 93 10.66 -13.10 6.05
CA LYS A 93 11.49 -14.33 6.07
C LYS A 93 10.76 -15.57 5.54
N LYS A 94 9.42 -15.59 5.58
CA LYS A 94 8.60 -16.68 5.04
C LYS A 94 8.41 -16.58 3.52
N VAL A 95 8.70 -15.43 2.93
CA VAL A 95 8.60 -15.22 1.49
C VAL A 95 9.83 -15.78 0.79
N HIS A 96 9.64 -16.83 -0.01
CA HIS A 96 10.69 -17.37 -0.86
C HIS A 96 10.78 -16.58 -2.17
N VAL A 97 11.68 -15.60 -2.23
CA VAL A 97 11.85 -14.72 -3.41
C VAL A 97 12.02 -15.47 -4.75
N LYS A 98 12.61 -16.66 -4.74
CA LYS A 98 12.77 -17.52 -5.93
C LYS A 98 11.44 -18.02 -6.51
N ASN A 99 10.39 -18.03 -5.69
CA ASN A 99 9.04 -18.44 -6.11
C ASN A 99 8.23 -17.25 -6.66
N LEU A 100 8.77 -16.03 -6.63
CA LEU A 100 8.14 -14.86 -7.23
C LEU A 100 8.41 -14.86 -8.73
N GLU A 101 7.37 -15.14 -9.51
CA GLU A 101 7.47 -15.25 -10.97
C GLU A 101 7.50 -13.87 -11.66
N SER A 102 6.76 -12.89 -11.11
CA SER A 102 6.67 -11.55 -11.68
C SER A 102 7.73 -10.61 -11.16
N ASP A 103 8.34 -9.82 -12.04
CA ASP A 103 9.24 -8.74 -11.63
C ASP A 103 8.51 -7.68 -10.80
N PHE A 104 7.20 -7.50 -10.98
CA PHE A 104 6.40 -6.64 -10.12
C PHE A 104 6.32 -7.18 -8.67
N ASP A 105 6.22 -8.49 -8.48
CA ASP A 105 6.23 -9.09 -7.13
C ASP A 105 7.60 -8.99 -6.49
N LYS A 106 8.68 -9.18 -7.27
CA LYS A 106 10.06 -8.96 -6.80
C LYS A 106 10.27 -7.50 -6.42
N GLN A 107 9.74 -6.56 -7.21
CA GLN A 107 9.80 -5.12 -6.93
C GLN A 107 9.19 -4.81 -5.57
N ARG A 108 7.96 -5.32 -5.33
CA ARG A 108 7.25 -5.17 -4.06
C ARG A 108 8.02 -5.81 -2.90
N TYR A 109 8.51 -7.03 -3.10
CA TYR A 109 9.29 -7.76 -2.10
C TYR A 109 10.53 -6.97 -1.68
N TYR A 110 11.38 -6.55 -2.62
CA TYR A 110 12.62 -5.85 -2.31
C TYR A 110 12.39 -4.45 -1.74
N TYR A 111 11.32 -3.76 -2.15
CA TYR A 111 10.88 -2.54 -1.48
C TYR A 111 10.55 -2.80 0.00
N LEU A 112 9.74 -3.82 0.30
CA LEU A 112 9.36 -4.16 1.68
C LEU A 112 10.57 -4.59 2.51
N VAL A 113 11.48 -5.37 1.93
CA VAL A 113 12.76 -5.72 2.57
C VAL A 113 13.56 -4.46 2.92
N GLY A 114 13.72 -3.54 1.97
CA GLY A 114 14.42 -2.28 2.22
C GLY A 114 13.79 -1.47 3.34
N MET A 115 12.46 -1.35 3.36
CA MET A 115 11.74 -0.63 4.43
C MET A 115 11.96 -1.26 5.82
N VAL A 116 11.86 -2.59 5.92
CA VAL A 116 12.13 -3.29 7.20
C VAL A 116 13.60 -3.14 7.62
N GLN A 117 14.53 -3.12 6.67
CA GLN A 117 15.95 -2.92 6.95
C GLN A 117 16.27 -1.50 7.45
N VAL A 118 15.64 -0.47 6.87
CA VAL A 118 15.75 0.92 7.34
C VAL A 118 15.32 1.05 8.81
N GLU A 119 14.25 0.38 9.20
CA GLU A 119 13.74 0.43 10.58
C GLU A 119 14.59 -0.40 11.55
N ASN A 120 15.24 -1.45 11.07
CA ASN A 120 16.21 -2.23 11.85
C ASN A 120 17.65 -1.68 11.78
N ASN A 121 17.84 -0.46 11.28
CA ASN A 121 19.14 0.21 11.14
C ASN A 121 20.17 -0.56 10.27
N GLN A 122 19.69 -1.36 9.31
CA GLN A 122 20.49 -2.08 8.30
C GLN A 122 20.55 -1.25 7.02
N ILE A 123 21.19 -0.08 7.11
CA ILE A 123 21.02 1.00 6.13
C ILE A 123 21.65 0.68 4.78
N ASP A 124 22.84 0.08 4.75
CA ASP A 124 23.52 -0.23 3.49
C ASP A 124 22.84 -1.38 2.75
N GLU A 125 22.33 -2.39 3.48
CA GLU A 125 21.50 -3.45 2.90
C GLU A 125 20.18 -2.91 2.35
N ALA A 126 19.55 -1.95 3.05
CA ALA A 126 18.35 -1.30 2.57
C ALA A 126 18.58 -0.57 1.24
N ILE A 127 19.66 0.22 1.17
CA ILE A 127 20.04 0.94 -0.05
C ILE A 127 20.28 -0.04 -1.19
N PHE A 128 21.00 -1.13 -0.95
CA PHE A 128 21.21 -2.17 -1.97
C PHE A 128 19.88 -2.74 -2.51
N ASN A 129 18.94 -3.08 -1.62
CA ASN A 129 17.64 -3.61 -2.04
C ASN A 129 16.79 -2.57 -2.79
N PHE A 130 16.86 -1.29 -2.41
CA PHE A 130 16.20 -0.23 -3.16
C PHE A 130 16.84 0.00 -4.54
N GLU A 131 18.16 -0.04 -4.65
CA GLU A 131 18.86 0.04 -5.93
C GLU A 131 18.46 -1.12 -6.85
N LEU A 132 18.33 -2.33 -6.31
CA LEU A 132 17.86 -3.51 -7.03
C LEU A 132 16.46 -3.31 -7.63
N VAL A 133 15.56 -2.69 -6.87
CA VAL A 133 14.21 -2.30 -7.35
C VAL A 133 14.29 -1.27 -8.49
N LEU A 134 15.12 -0.24 -8.34
CA LEU A 134 15.22 0.87 -9.29
C LEU A 134 16.00 0.52 -10.57
N THR A 135 16.70 -0.61 -10.59
CA THR A 135 17.56 -1.03 -11.72
C THR A 135 17.11 -2.37 -12.30
N GLN A 136 17.33 -3.46 -11.57
CA GLN A 136 17.11 -4.82 -12.06
C GLN A 136 15.62 -5.17 -12.20
N PHE A 137 14.78 -4.68 -11.29
CA PHE A 137 13.34 -4.94 -11.29
C PHE A 137 12.52 -3.72 -11.70
N ALA A 138 13.13 -2.81 -12.48
CA ALA A 138 12.40 -1.71 -13.09
C ALA A 138 11.38 -2.28 -14.10
N THR A 139 10.09 -2.10 -13.81
CA THR A 139 9.01 -2.61 -14.66
C THR A 139 8.73 -1.67 -15.83
N THR A 140 8.30 -2.22 -16.97
CA THR A 140 7.90 -1.45 -18.15
C THR A 140 6.67 -0.57 -17.89
N SER A 141 5.77 -1.03 -17.02
CA SER A 141 4.67 -0.22 -16.50
C SER A 141 5.14 0.64 -15.34
N ALA A 142 4.97 1.96 -15.45
CA ALA A 142 5.26 2.87 -14.37
C ALA A 142 4.22 2.68 -13.25
N ASN A 143 4.68 2.23 -12.08
CA ASN A 143 3.82 1.98 -10.92
C ASN A 143 4.37 2.70 -9.68
N ILE A 144 3.52 2.86 -8.67
CA ILE A 144 3.81 3.70 -7.50
C ILE A 144 5.05 3.24 -6.71
N TYR A 145 5.45 1.96 -6.78
CA TYR A 145 6.66 1.47 -6.11
C TYR A 145 7.94 2.12 -6.62
N LEU A 146 7.96 2.68 -7.84
CA LEU A 146 9.09 3.47 -8.32
C LEU A 146 9.32 4.71 -7.44
N ALA A 147 8.24 5.42 -7.12
CA ALA A 147 8.30 6.59 -6.27
C ALA A 147 8.51 6.18 -4.80
N MET A 148 7.76 5.19 -4.29
CA MET A 148 7.90 4.72 -2.90
C MET A 148 9.31 4.21 -2.60
N THR A 149 9.94 3.49 -3.54
CA THR A 149 11.33 3.05 -3.40
C THR A 149 12.30 4.22 -3.43
N THR A 150 12.04 5.22 -4.28
CA THR A 150 12.88 6.44 -4.32
C THR A 150 12.81 7.19 -2.98
N ALA A 151 11.62 7.32 -2.37
CA ALA A 151 11.43 7.90 -1.05
C ALA A 151 12.04 7.03 0.08
N GLY A 152 11.86 5.70 0.05
CA GLY A 152 12.49 4.78 1.00
C GLY A 152 14.03 4.86 0.96
N MET A 153 14.61 5.00 -0.24
CA MET A 153 16.04 5.24 -0.39
C MET A 153 16.45 6.60 0.16
N ALA A 154 15.65 7.65 -0.04
CA ALA A 154 15.89 8.97 0.58
C ALA A 154 15.94 8.86 2.12
N LEU A 155 15.01 8.11 2.72
CA LEU A 155 14.98 7.84 4.15
C LEU A 155 16.25 7.12 4.63
N ALA A 156 16.69 6.10 3.90
CA ALA A 156 17.93 5.39 4.21
C ALA A 156 19.16 6.33 4.19
N TYR A 157 19.28 7.17 3.16
CA TYR A 157 20.37 8.16 3.07
C TYR A 157 20.29 9.20 4.19
N LEU A 158 19.10 9.61 4.60
CA LEU A 158 18.90 10.51 5.72
C LEU A 158 19.34 9.88 7.05
N LYS A 159 18.97 8.62 7.31
CA LYS A 159 19.45 7.85 8.48
C LYS A 159 20.97 7.64 8.46
N ARG A 160 21.58 7.59 7.27
CA ARG A 160 23.04 7.54 7.10
C ARG A 160 23.75 8.89 7.30
N GLY A 161 23.01 9.97 7.50
CA GLY A 161 23.53 11.34 7.65
C GLY A 161 23.82 12.08 6.34
N ASP A 162 23.50 11.50 5.19
CA ASP A 162 23.69 12.13 3.87
C ASP A 162 22.43 12.91 3.48
N LYS A 163 22.23 14.06 4.14
CA LYS A 163 21.08 14.95 3.92
C LYS A 163 20.99 15.43 2.46
N GLU A 164 22.12 15.61 1.77
CA GLU A 164 22.14 16.09 0.39
C GLU A 164 21.54 15.05 -0.57
N ARG A 165 21.95 13.77 -0.46
CA ARG A 165 21.34 12.70 -1.26
C ARG A 165 19.89 12.48 -0.89
N ALA A 166 19.56 12.51 0.41
CA ALA A 166 18.18 12.41 0.85
C ALA A 166 17.31 13.48 0.17
N ALA A 167 17.69 14.76 0.23
CA ALA A 167 16.94 15.85 -0.41
C ALA A 167 16.79 15.66 -1.93
N ARG A 168 17.84 15.24 -2.64
CA ARG A 168 17.75 14.97 -4.08
C ARG A 168 16.76 13.84 -4.40
N LEU A 169 16.77 12.78 -3.59
CA LEU A 169 15.87 11.64 -3.78
C LEU A 169 14.42 11.96 -3.39
N THR A 170 14.20 12.72 -2.30
CA THR A 170 12.87 13.22 -1.93
C THR A 170 12.26 14.03 -3.08
N ASN A 171 12.99 15.01 -3.61
CA ASN A 171 12.56 15.82 -4.76
C ASN A 171 12.33 14.99 -6.02
N ARG A 172 13.13 13.94 -6.24
CA ARG A 172 12.91 13.01 -7.35
C ARG A 172 11.62 12.21 -7.16
N SER A 173 11.31 11.78 -5.94
CA SER A 173 10.08 11.08 -5.62
C SER A 173 8.85 11.95 -5.88
N VAL A 174 8.88 13.22 -5.44
CA VAL A 174 7.82 14.21 -5.73
C VAL A 174 7.59 14.37 -7.23
N LYS A 175 8.65 14.53 -8.02
CA LYS A 175 8.52 14.62 -9.48
C LYS A 175 7.90 13.38 -10.12
N LEU A 176 8.12 12.18 -9.54
CA LEU A 176 7.52 10.95 -10.04
C LEU A 176 6.00 10.93 -9.79
N ILE A 177 5.55 11.38 -8.62
CA ILE A 177 4.13 11.42 -8.25
C ILE A 177 3.35 12.55 -8.94
N ASP A 178 3.92 13.74 -9.07
CA ASP A 178 3.26 14.89 -9.73
C ASP A 178 2.98 14.64 -11.22
N ASN A 179 3.79 13.80 -11.86
CA ASN A 179 3.56 13.40 -13.24
C ASN A 179 2.32 12.49 -13.42
N ARG A 180 1.70 12.00 -12.33
CA ARG A 180 0.44 11.21 -12.23
C ARG A 180 0.27 10.06 -13.25
N LYS A 181 1.38 9.55 -13.81
CA LYS A 181 1.39 8.40 -14.74
C LYS A 181 1.57 7.06 -14.03
N LEU A 182 1.69 7.07 -12.70
CA LEU A 182 1.90 5.89 -11.88
C LEU A 182 0.56 5.23 -11.54
N ILE A 183 0.52 3.91 -11.61
CA ILE A 183 -0.61 3.11 -11.12
C ILE A 183 -0.35 2.79 -9.64
N GLY A 184 -1.31 3.12 -8.76
CA GLY A 184 -1.24 2.86 -7.31
C GLY A 184 -2.62 2.94 -6.66
N SER A 185 -2.80 2.27 -5.51
CA SER A 185 -4.02 2.33 -4.70
C SER A 185 -4.06 3.59 -3.83
N LEU A 186 -5.25 3.94 -3.34
CA LEU A 186 -5.44 5.04 -2.36
C LEU A 186 -4.45 4.96 -1.20
N HIS A 187 -4.30 3.77 -0.60
CA HIS A 187 -3.40 3.55 0.53
C HIS A 187 -1.93 3.78 0.15
N GLN A 188 -1.52 3.38 -1.05
CA GLN A 188 -0.13 3.60 -1.51
C GLN A 188 0.15 5.08 -1.75
N TRP A 189 -0.80 5.80 -2.34
CA TRP A 189 -0.70 7.25 -2.58
C TRP A 189 -0.67 8.04 -1.26
N ALA A 190 -1.59 7.75 -0.33
CA ALA A 190 -1.58 8.37 0.99
C ALA A 190 -0.28 8.05 1.77
N SER A 191 0.21 6.81 1.69
CA SER A 191 1.45 6.40 2.37
C SER A 191 2.68 7.13 1.81
N ILE A 192 2.78 7.30 0.48
CA ILE A 192 3.93 8.00 -0.10
C ILE A 192 3.89 9.50 0.19
N ASP A 193 2.70 10.13 0.18
CA ASP A 193 2.57 11.54 0.55
C ASP A 193 2.98 11.75 2.02
N CYS A 194 2.54 10.86 2.92
CA CYS A 194 2.94 10.89 4.32
C CYS A 194 4.46 10.73 4.48
N GLN A 195 5.05 9.71 3.84
CA GLN A 195 6.50 9.47 3.89
C GLN A 195 7.32 10.65 3.34
N ILE A 196 6.88 11.27 2.25
CA ILE A 196 7.57 12.44 1.68
C ILE A 196 7.44 13.66 2.60
N ALA A 197 6.27 13.90 3.19
CA ALA A 197 6.08 14.98 4.16
C ALA A 197 7.02 14.82 5.37
N GLU A 198 7.15 13.61 5.90
CA GLU A 198 8.11 13.30 6.97
C GLU A 198 9.57 13.51 6.55
N LEU A 199 9.92 13.14 5.32
CA LEU A 199 11.26 13.39 4.78
C LEU A 199 11.58 14.89 4.71
N TYR A 200 10.65 15.71 4.23
CA TYR A 200 10.83 17.17 4.19
C TYR A 200 10.95 17.77 5.59
N LEU A 201 10.17 17.29 6.57
CA LEU A 201 10.32 17.69 7.97
C LEU A 201 11.73 17.40 8.51
N GLN A 202 12.25 16.19 8.27
CA GLN A 202 13.60 15.82 8.71
C GLN A 202 14.72 16.55 7.95
N LEU A 203 14.39 17.08 6.77
CA LEU A 203 15.25 17.95 5.98
C LEU A 203 15.09 19.44 6.34
N GLU A 204 14.28 19.76 7.35
CA GLU A 204 14.00 21.14 7.81
C GLU A 204 13.36 22.02 6.71
N ASP A 205 12.53 21.42 5.86
CA ASP A 205 11.78 22.08 4.78
C ASP A 205 10.26 22.02 5.05
N PRO A 206 9.75 22.86 5.97
CA PRO A 206 8.35 22.79 6.40
C PRO A 206 7.35 23.19 5.30
N ASP A 207 7.75 24.01 4.33
CA ASP A 207 6.84 24.46 3.27
C ASP A 207 6.48 23.31 2.32
N ASN A 208 7.48 22.56 1.86
CA ASN A 208 7.24 21.37 1.02
C ASN A 208 6.58 20.23 1.81
N ALA A 209 6.88 20.10 3.11
CA ALA A 209 6.18 19.14 3.98
C ALA A 209 4.67 19.42 4.05
N ILE A 210 4.28 20.69 4.25
CA ILE A 210 2.87 21.10 4.26
C ILE A 210 2.21 20.87 2.90
N GLU A 211 2.88 21.20 1.79
CA GLU A 211 2.32 21.01 0.45
C GLU A 211 1.98 19.54 0.19
N VAL A 212 2.92 18.63 0.44
CA VAL A 212 2.72 17.20 0.19
C VAL A 212 1.73 16.59 1.18
N ALA A 213 1.77 16.98 2.47
CA ALA A 213 0.80 16.51 3.44
C ALA A 213 -0.64 16.89 3.04
N ASN A 214 -0.85 18.11 2.51
CA ASN A 214 -2.16 18.54 2.02
C ASN A 214 -2.63 17.73 0.81
N LYS A 215 -1.73 17.36 -0.12
CA LYS A 215 -2.08 16.45 -1.24
C LYS A 215 -2.62 15.11 -0.73
N GLY A 216 -1.96 14.52 0.26
CA GLY A 216 -2.41 13.28 0.90
C GLY A 216 -3.75 13.43 1.64
N ILE A 217 -3.96 14.56 2.32
CA ILE A 217 -5.22 14.87 3.02
C ILE A 217 -6.37 15.04 2.02
N GLU A 218 -6.17 15.80 0.95
CA GLU A 218 -7.16 16.01 -0.11
C GLU A 218 -7.57 14.67 -0.72
N LEU A 219 -6.58 13.83 -1.08
CA LEU A 219 -6.84 12.50 -1.61
C LEU A 219 -7.68 11.64 -0.63
N CYS A 220 -7.33 11.63 0.66
CA CYS A 220 -8.08 10.85 1.64
C CYS A 220 -9.51 11.38 1.82
N ARG A 221 -9.69 12.71 1.79
CA ARG A 221 -11.01 13.36 1.90
C ARG A 221 -11.89 13.12 0.67
N GLU A 222 -11.33 13.14 -0.54
CA GLU A 222 -12.06 12.83 -1.78
C GLU A 222 -12.61 11.40 -1.80
N HIS A 223 -12.00 10.51 -1.01
CA HIS A 223 -12.34 9.09 -0.94
C HIS A 223 -12.96 8.66 0.40
N ASP A 224 -13.37 9.61 1.25
CA ASP A 224 -13.96 9.35 2.59
C ASP A 224 -13.11 8.40 3.46
N SER A 225 -11.78 8.47 3.31
CA SER A 225 -10.84 7.59 4.01
C SER A 225 -10.18 8.30 5.18
N LEU A 226 -10.16 7.65 6.34
CA LEU A 226 -9.42 8.12 7.52
C LEU A 226 -7.95 7.66 7.51
N PHE A 227 -7.53 6.85 6.54
CA PHE A 227 -6.19 6.26 6.50
C PHE A 227 -5.08 7.34 6.50
N LEU A 228 -4.17 7.27 7.49
CA LEU A 228 -3.04 8.18 7.72
C LEU A 228 -3.38 9.67 7.87
N LEU A 229 -4.65 10.06 8.01
CA LEU A 229 -4.99 11.47 8.16
C LEU A 229 -4.38 12.09 9.43
N ASP A 230 -4.36 11.36 10.55
CA ASP A 230 -3.70 11.79 11.79
C ASP A 230 -2.19 12.03 11.58
N GLU A 231 -1.49 11.14 10.89
CA GLU A 231 -0.06 11.31 10.58
C GLU A 231 0.22 12.48 9.62
N LEU A 232 -0.65 12.67 8.62
CA LEU A 232 -0.56 13.81 7.71
C LEU A 232 -0.80 15.15 8.44
N TYR A 233 -1.80 15.22 9.30
CA TYR A 233 -2.03 16.41 10.14
C TYR A 233 -0.94 16.62 11.19
N LEU A 234 -0.34 15.55 11.72
CA LEU A 234 0.85 15.63 12.56
C LEU A 234 2.02 16.24 11.79
N CYS A 235 2.22 15.88 10.52
CA CYS A 235 3.24 16.50 9.68
C CYS A 235 3.00 18.00 9.49
N ILE A 236 1.75 18.42 9.28
CA ILE A 236 1.38 19.85 9.19
C ILE A 236 1.67 20.56 10.53
N GLY A 237 1.27 19.97 11.65
CA GLY A 237 1.52 20.52 12.99
C GLY A 237 3.01 20.76 13.24
N ARG A 238 3.84 19.75 13.00
CA ARG A 238 5.31 19.84 13.10
C ARG A 238 5.92 20.86 12.16
N SER A 239 5.37 21.01 10.96
CA SER A 239 5.83 22.02 10.00
C SER A 239 5.59 23.43 10.54
N TYR A 240 4.43 23.68 11.15
CA TYR A 240 4.16 24.97 11.79
C TYR A 240 4.98 25.21 13.06
N ILE A 241 5.32 24.15 13.81
CA ILE A 241 6.32 24.24 14.91
C ILE A 241 7.66 24.74 14.37
N LEU A 242 8.18 24.14 13.28
CA LEU A 242 9.43 24.59 12.64
C LEU A 242 9.36 26.04 12.15
N LYS A 243 8.17 26.49 11.73
CA LYS A 243 7.92 27.88 11.31
C LYS A 243 7.66 28.85 12.48
N ASN A 244 7.70 28.38 13.73
CA ASN A 244 7.34 29.15 14.93
C ASN A 244 5.90 29.72 14.92
N ASP A 245 4.98 29.09 14.19
CA ASP A 245 3.56 29.45 14.18
C ASP A 245 2.79 28.55 15.15
N LYS A 246 2.77 28.94 16.43
CA LYS A 246 2.15 28.15 17.51
C LYS A 246 0.65 27.95 17.30
N GLU A 247 -0.04 28.93 16.73
CA GLU A 247 -1.50 28.89 16.56
C GLU A 247 -1.89 27.85 15.52
N GLU A 248 -1.27 27.89 14.33
CA GLU A 248 -1.53 26.90 13.29
C GLU A 248 -1.03 25.50 13.68
N ALA A 249 0.11 25.41 14.37
CA ALA A 249 0.60 24.15 14.92
C ALA A 249 -0.45 23.51 15.87
N LYS A 250 -0.98 24.29 16.81
CA LYS A 250 -1.98 23.80 17.77
C LYS A 250 -3.27 23.36 17.08
N LYS A 251 -3.72 24.07 16.04
CA LYS A 251 -4.91 23.67 15.25
C LYS A 251 -4.68 22.32 14.58
N ALA A 252 -3.57 22.16 13.86
CA ALA A 252 -3.27 20.93 13.14
C ALA A 252 -3.09 19.73 14.09
N LEU A 253 -2.39 19.91 15.21
CA LEU A 253 -2.16 18.84 16.19
C LEU A 253 -3.44 18.38 16.89
N LYS A 254 -4.40 19.28 17.18
CA LYS A 254 -5.72 18.90 17.72
C LYS A 254 -6.53 18.06 16.73
N ILE A 255 -6.41 18.35 15.44
CA ILE A 255 -7.04 17.54 14.40
C ILE A 255 -6.38 16.17 14.35
N ALA A 256 -5.05 16.11 14.38
CA ALA A 256 -4.29 14.87 14.42
C ALA A 256 -4.69 13.99 15.63
N GLU A 257 -4.79 14.58 16.82
CA GLU A 257 -5.24 13.92 18.05
C GLU A 257 -6.63 13.30 17.88
N SER A 258 -7.60 14.10 17.43
CA SER A 258 -8.99 13.66 17.25
C SER A 258 -9.10 12.50 16.25
N LEU A 259 -8.31 12.54 15.18
CA LEU A 259 -8.29 11.49 14.16
C LEU A 259 -7.59 10.23 14.65
N SER A 260 -6.51 10.36 15.44
CA SER A 260 -5.82 9.21 16.03
C SER A 260 -6.76 8.42 16.94
N ILE A 261 -7.53 9.11 17.79
CA ILE A 261 -8.57 8.50 18.63
C ILE A 261 -9.62 7.78 17.76
N ALA A 262 -10.11 8.43 16.69
CA ALA A 262 -11.12 7.85 15.80
C ALA A 262 -10.61 6.62 15.02
N ARG A 263 -9.30 6.50 14.79
CA ARG A 263 -8.65 5.36 14.13
C ARG A 263 -8.28 4.20 15.07
N ASN A 264 -8.73 4.24 16.34
CA ASN A 264 -8.39 3.30 17.43
C ASN A 264 -6.97 3.46 18.01
N GLY A 265 -6.45 4.68 18.12
CA GLY A 265 -5.19 4.98 18.79
C GLY A 265 -3.98 4.52 17.97
N SER A 266 -3.42 5.43 17.17
CA SER A 266 -2.15 5.16 16.50
C SER A 266 -0.97 5.30 17.47
N VAL A 267 0.20 4.78 17.10
CA VAL A 267 1.47 4.95 17.83
C VAL A 267 1.83 6.43 18.06
N ALA A 268 1.14 7.36 17.40
CA ALA A 268 1.38 8.79 17.48
C ALA A 268 0.66 9.51 18.65
N GLU A 269 -0.32 8.90 19.34
CA GLU A 269 -1.14 9.59 20.35
C GLU A 269 -0.30 10.23 21.47
N ASP A 270 0.58 9.46 22.11
CA ASP A 270 1.48 9.96 23.16
C ASP A 270 2.39 11.09 22.66
N THR A 271 2.81 11.01 21.39
CA THR A 271 3.69 12.02 20.78
C THR A 271 2.92 13.31 20.50
N ILE A 272 1.70 13.22 19.98
CA ILE A 272 0.82 14.36 19.72
C ILE A 272 0.50 15.08 21.04
N LEU A 273 0.17 14.34 22.10
CA LEU A 273 -0.11 14.90 23.42
C LEU A 273 1.11 15.64 24.01
N LEU A 274 2.30 15.06 23.87
CA LEU A 274 3.54 15.70 24.33
C LEU A 274 3.83 17.00 23.57
N GLU A 275 3.67 17.00 22.24
CA GLU A 275 3.87 18.18 21.40
C GLU A 275 2.85 19.28 21.71
N LEU A 276 1.57 18.94 21.89
CA LEU A 276 0.53 19.87 22.31
C LEU A 276 0.86 20.53 23.66
N LYS A 277 1.30 19.74 24.65
CA LYS A 277 1.68 20.26 25.97
C LYS A 277 2.83 21.26 25.90
N ASN A 278 3.82 21.02 25.04
CA ASN A 278 4.96 21.93 24.86
C ASN A 278 4.56 23.27 24.22
N LEU A 279 3.46 23.32 23.47
CA LEU A 279 2.95 24.55 22.87
C LEU A 279 2.13 25.42 23.83
N GLU A 280 1.73 24.88 24.98
CA GLU A 280 1.00 25.64 26.02
C GLU A 280 1.91 26.42 26.98
N ILE A 281 3.23 26.26 26.82
CA ILE A 281 4.30 26.98 27.54
C ILE A 281 4.83 28.12 26.66
#